data_AF-A0A928G675-F1
#
_entry.id   AF-A0A928G675-F1
#
_cell.length_a   1.000
_cell.length_b   1.000
_cell.length_c   1.000
_cell.angle_alpha   90.00
_cell.angle_beta   90.00
_cell.angle_gamma   90.00
#
_symmetry.space_group_name_H-M   'P 1'
#
loop_
_entity.id
_entity.type
_entity.pdbx_description
1 polymer ?
#
loop_
_entity_poly.entity_id
_entity_poly.type
_entity_poly.pdbx_seq_one_letter_code
_entity_poly.pdbx_strand_id
1 'polypeptide(L)'
;MNQFKKILFTLFTLITFGGFGEAYAQHTLGVFGGAGMATVRFYPKREMRQLFPVINGGLSWRYYSMPRYVGCVGVDMEYMQRGFSFGYTYTSKYDDEGKEHRTYKFFTRRVNTIMMPIVWQPHVYLARNHIRVFLDAAVTFSYNFGGDYEYEGQPTWTGKYDWRLERDNRWNYGLAGGGGFALLFGQFEVGVRARYYFGYADLLRNLNKYRNNGTDGRENPFYYTPNRSPMDNLSVNVTLAFRFNKEGFDTWNVPRQRDRQIKNKEFNFSEAAGGNSNRRRRR
;
A
#
# COMPACT_ATOMS: atom_id res chain seq x y z
N MET A 1 30.58 -11.69 0.35
CA MET A 1 29.99 -11.28 1.65
C MET A 1 30.37 -9.86 2.10
N ASN A 2 31.54 -9.32 1.73
CA ASN A 2 32.01 -8.01 2.20
C ASN A 2 31.39 -6.78 1.49
N GLN A 3 30.93 -6.90 0.24
CA GLN A 3 30.32 -5.79 -0.50
C GLN A 3 28.90 -5.46 -0.02
N PHE A 4 28.11 -6.49 0.32
CA PHE A 4 26.74 -6.32 0.81
C PHE A 4 26.70 -5.66 2.19
N LYS A 5 27.63 -6.03 3.09
CA LYS A 5 27.81 -5.36 4.40
C LYS A 5 28.24 -3.90 4.26
N LYS A 6 29.12 -3.59 3.29
CA LYS A 6 29.52 -2.21 3.00
C LYS A 6 28.33 -1.39 2.50
N ILE A 7 27.57 -1.87 1.52
CA ILE A 7 26.37 -1.19 1.00
C ILE A 7 25.33 -0.98 2.11
N LEU A 8 25.08 -1.99 2.95
CA LEU A 8 24.17 -1.85 4.09
C LEU A 8 24.65 -0.80 5.09
N PHE A 9 25.96 -0.77 5.39
CA PHE A 9 26.56 0.18 6.31
C PHE A 9 26.57 1.60 5.75
N THR A 10 26.79 1.78 4.44
CA THR A 10 26.72 3.09 3.75
C THR A 10 25.29 3.61 3.69
N LEU A 11 24.30 2.75 3.45
CA LEU A 11 22.89 3.11 3.55
C LEU A 11 22.49 3.48 4.99
N PHE A 12 22.99 2.74 5.98
CA PHE A 12 22.73 3.03 7.39
C PHE A 12 23.40 4.34 7.86
N THR A 13 24.60 4.65 7.34
CA THR A 13 25.32 5.91 7.63
C THR A 13 24.72 7.11 6.90
N LEU A 14 24.20 6.95 5.68
CA LEU A 14 23.44 8.01 4.99
C LEU A 14 22.13 8.35 5.73
N ILE A 15 21.47 7.36 6.33
CA ILE A 15 20.27 7.55 7.16
C ILE A 15 20.61 8.21 8.51
N THR A 16 21.79 7.96 9.07
CA THR A 16 22.21 8.59 10.34
C THR A 16 22.81 9.99 10.16
N PHE A 17 23.41 10.32 9.01
CA PHE A 17 23.97 11.66 8.74
C PHE A 17 23.03 12.61 7.96
N GLY A 18 21.96 12.12 7.31
CA GLY A 18 21.00 12.95 6.60
C GLY A 18 19.85 13.52 7.44
N GLY A 19 19.78 13.20 8.74
CA GLY A 19 18.60 13.45 9.58
C GLY A 19 18.75 14.52 10.67
N PHE A 20 19.91 15.18 10.80
CA PHE A 20 20.16 16.20 11.83
C PHE A 20 20.23 17.63 11.26
N GLY A 21 19.45 17.92 10.22
CA GLY A 21 19.02 19.30 9.99
C GLY A 21 17.88 19.59 10.95
N GLU A 22 17.82 20.79 11.54
CA GLU A 22 16.72 21.25 12.40
C GLU A 22 15.37 21.10 11.67
N ALA A 23 14.76 19.92 11.80
CA ALA A 23 13.53 19.60 11.13
C ALA A 23 12.39 20.06 12.04
N TYR A 24 11.82 21.22 11.71
CA TYR A 24 10.48 21.65 12.14
C TYR A 24 9.35 20.64 11.76
N ALA A 25 9.70 19.43 11.31
CA ALA A 25 8.83 18.40 10.79
C ALA A 25 8.64 17.27 11.83
N GLN A 26 7.43 16.74 11.89
CA GLN A 26 7.06 15.76 12.91
C GLN A 26 7.24 14.34 12.37
N HIS A 27 7.93 13.50 13.15
CA HIS A 27 8.11 12.09 12.84
C HIS A 27 7.27 11.22 13.77
N THR A 28 6.61 10.21 13.20
CA THR A 28 5.95 9.16 13.99
C THR A 28 6.43 7.80 13.57
N LEU A 29 6.74 6.95 14.54
CA LEU A 29 6.99 5.52 14.34
C LEU A 29 5.85 4.73 14.95
N GLY A 30 5.32 3.76 14.22
CA GLY A 30 4.27 2.90 14.73
C GLY A 30 4.43 1.46 14.34
N VAL A 31 3.83 0.59 15.14
CA VAL A 31 3.64 -0.82 14.85
C VAL A 31 2.21 -1.02 14.38
N PHE A 32 1.99 -1.97 13.48
CA PHE A 32 0.63 -2.36 13.10
C PHE A 32 0.52 -3.86 12.92
N GLY A 33 -0.69 -4.37 13.11
CA GLY A 33 -1.04 -5.77 12.93
C GLY A 33 -2.49 -5.90 12.51
N GLY A 34 -2.78 -6.91 11.70
CA GLY A 34 -4.10 -7.06 11.11
C GLY A 34 -4.39 -8.43 10.55
N ALA A 35 -5.58 -8.52 9.97
CA ALA A 35 -6.02 -9.65 9.18
C ALA A 35 -6.67 -9.15 7.89
N GLY A 36 -6.65 -10.02 6.88
CA GLY A 36 -7.08 -9.66 5.55
C GLY A 36 -7.53 -10.84 4.72
N MET A 37 -7.86 -10.50 3.48
CA MET A 37 -8.38 -11.39 2.45
C MET A 37 -7.51 -11.28 1.20
N ALA A 38 -6.99 -12.40 0.73
CA ALA A 38 -6.18 -12.44 -0.48
C ALA A 38 -6.93 -13.09 -1.63
N THR A 39 -6.70 -12.58 -2.84
CA THR A 39 -7.20 -13.15 -4.09
C THR A 39 -6.18 -12.94 -5.21
N VAL A 40 -6.35 -13.65 -6.32
CA VAL A 40 -5.52 -13.51 -7.53
C VAL A 40 -6.45 -13.36 -8.71
N ARG A 41 -6.04 -12.61 -9.74
CA ARG A 41 -6.79 -12.53 -11.00
C ARG A 41 -6.11 -13.41 -12.04
N PHE A 42 -6.56 -14.66 -12.15
CA PHE A 42 -6.03 -15.55 -13.18
C PHE A 42 -6.60 -15.23 -14.57
N TYR A 43 -5.74 -15.36 -15.58
CA TYR A 43 -6.15 -15.36 -16.98
C TYR A 43 -5.60 -16.61 -17.68
N PRO A 44 -6.45 -17.50 -18.24
CA PRO A 44 -7.92 -17.43 -18.29
C PRO A 44 -8.58 -17.51 -16.90
N LYS A 45 -9.81 -16.99 -16.79
CA LYS A 45 -10.55 -16.91 -15.52
C LYS A 45 -10.82 -18.32 -14.97
N ARG A 46 -10.61 -18.50 -13.67
CA ARG A 46 -10.88 -19.74 -12.94
C ARG A 46 -11.85 -19.48 -11.79
N GLU A 47 -12.52 -20.53 -11.33
CA GLU A 47 -13.31 -20.47 -10.10
C GLU A 47 -12.41 -20.30 -8.89
N MET A 48 -12.67 -19.26 -8.12
CA MET A 48 -11.79 -18.83 -7.04
C MET A 48 -12.53 -18.65 -5.73
N ARG A 49 -11.88 -19.09 -4.66
CA ARG A 49 -12.30 -18.84 -3.29
C ARG A 49 -11.37 -17.78 -2.68
N GLN A 50 -11.96 -16.79 -2.02
CA GLN A 50 -11.20 -15.78 -1.29
C GLN A 50 -10.46 -16.45 -0.13
N LEU A 51 -9.17 -16.16 0.02
CA LEU A 51 -8.37 -16.70 1.10
C LEU A 51 -8.51 -15.81 2.32
N PHE A 52 -9.11 -16.34 3.39
CA PHE A 52 -9.28 -15.69 4.68
C PHE A 52 -9.20 -16.74 5.81
N PRO A 53 -8.63 -16.44 6.98
CA PRO A 53 -7.88 -15.23 7.30
C PRO A 53 -6.45 -15.29 6.76
N VAL A 54 -5.92 -14.10 6.47
CA VAL A 54 -4.54 -13.88 6.07
C VAL A 54 -3.95 -12.84 7.01
N ILE A 55 -2.82 -13.14 7.64
CA ILE A 55 -2.24 -12.31 8.70
C ILE A 55 -1.21 -11.35 8.10
N ASN A 56 -1.21 -10.12 8.60
CA ASN A 56 -0.21 -9.12 8.28
C ASN A 56 0.23 -8.33 9.52
N GLY A 57 1.43 -7.77 9.47
CA GLY A 57 1.97 -6.94 10.53
C GLY A 57 3.31 -6.33 10.16
N GLY A 58 3.65 -5.22 10.80
CA GLY A 58 4.82 -4.46 10.40
C GLY A 58 5.08 -3.19 11.17
N LEU A 59 6.04 -2.44 10.64
CA LEU A 59 6.46 -1.14 11.13
C LEU A 59 6.04 -0.06 10.15
N SER A 60 5.64 1.08 10.67
CA SER A 60 5.25 2.25 9.91
C SER A 60 6.06 3.45 10.36
N TRP A 61 6.64 4.17 9.41
CA TRP A 61 7.28 5.44 9.65
C TRP A 61 6.56 6.52 8.85
N ARG A 62 6.26 7.66 9.49
CA ARG A 62 5.60 8.80 8.84
C ARG A 62 6.36 10.07 9.14
N TYR A 63 6.40 10.91 8.12
CA TYR A 63 6.95 12.25 8.10
C TYR A 63 5.84 13.24 7.78
N TYR A 64 5.57 14.16 8.70
CA TYR A 64 4.57 15.21 8.54
C TYR A 64 5.27 16.53 8.20
N SER A 65 4.95 17.08 7.04
CA SER A 65 5.39 18.41 6.59
C SER A 65 4.45 19.53 7.08
N MET A 66 4.91 20.78 6.94
CA MET A 66 4.19 22.00 7.38
C MET A 66 2.75 22.20 6.85
N PRO A 67 2.35 21.79 5.62
CA PRO A 67 1.00 22.06 5.13
C PRO A 67 -0.08 21.24 5.85
N ARG A 68 -1.15 21.92 6.29
CA ARG A 68 -2.20 21.36 7.15
C ARG A 68 -2.93 20.10 6.64
N TYR A 69 -3.00 19.92 5.33
CA TYR A 69 -3.88 18.93 4.69
C TYR A 69 -3.17 17.94 3.76
N VAL A 70 -1.94 18.25 3.33
CA VAL A 70 -1.27 17.55 2.20
C VAL A 70 -0.04 16.75 2.65
N GLY A 71 0.32 16.86 3.93
CA GLY A 71 1.73 16.80 4.30
C GLY A 71 2.33 15.47 4.76
N CYS A 72 1.64 14.33 4.75
CA CYS A 72 2.21 13.10 5.29
C CYS A 72 2.76 12.17 4.20
N VAL A 73 4.06 11.91 4.26
CA VAL A 73 4.73 10.87 3.46
C VAL A 73 5.35 9.86 4.42
N GLY A 74 5.37 8.60 4.06
CA GLY A 74 5.96 7.57 4.90
C GLY A 74 6.34 6.31 4.16
N VAL A 75 6.94 5.41 4.91
CA VAL A 75 7.32 4.08 4.44
C VAL A 75 6.80 3.09 5.48
N ASP A 76 6.15 2.02 5.02
CA ASP A 76 5.92 0.85 5.87
C ASP A 76 6.88 -0.27 5.50
N MET A 77 7.19 -1.11 6.48
CA MET A 77 7.78 -2.42 6.27
C MET A 77 6.79 -3.43 6.82
N GLU A 78 6.20 -4.23 5.95
CA GLU A 78 5.10 -5.12 6.27
C GLU A 78 5.46 -6.56 5.92
N TYR A 79 5.29 -7.45 6.89
CA TYR A 79 5.11 -8.86 6.61
C TYR A 79 3.64 -9.12 6.31
N MET A 80 3.37 -9.76 5.19
CA MET A 80 2.02 -10.11 4.77
C MET A 80 2.01 -11.52 4.22
N GLN A 81 1.23 -12.39 4.84
CA GLN A 81 0.82 -13.62 4.17
C GLN A 81 -0.11 -13.21 3.01
N ARG A 82 -0.07 -13.89 1.90
CA ARG A 82 -0.92 -13.68 0.73
C ARG A 82 -1.25 -15.05 0.15
N GLY A 83 -1.98 -15.11 -0.95
CA GLY A 83 -2.21 -16.38 -1.61
C GLY A 83 -3.44 -16.39 -2.49
N PHE A 84 -3.78 -17.58 -2.93
CA PHE A 84 -4.99 -17.83 -3.71
C PHE A 84 -5.53 -19.21 -3.42
N SER A 85 -6.84 -19.37 -3.65
CA SER A 85 -7.52 -20.65 -3.62
C SER A 85 -8.33 -20.77 -4.91
N PHE A 86 -8.08 -21.80 -5.73
CA PHE A 86 -8.83 -22.02 -6.97
C PHE A 86 -9.34 -23.45 -7.07
N GLY A 87 -10.49 -23.63 -7.72
CA GLY A 87 -11.09 -24.95 -7.96
C GLY A 87 -10.26 -25.76 -8.95
N TYR A 88 -9.55 -26.79 -8.48
CA TYR A 88 -8.70 -27.63 -9.34
C TYR A 88 -9.47 -28.79 -9.97
N THR A 89 -10.55 -29.23 -9.33
CA THR A 89 -11.47 -30.24 -9.83
C THR A 89 -12.89 -29.94 -9.35
N TYR A 90 -13.88 -30.48 -10.05
CA TYR A 90 -15.29 -30.37 -9.67
C TYR A 90 -15.98 -31.71 -9.82
N THR A 91 -16.98 -31.93 -8.97
CA THR A 91 -17.94 -33.02 -9.09
C THR A 91 -19.26 -32.42 -9.54
N SER A 92 -19.81 -32.90 -10.65
CA SER A 92 -21.15 -32.54 -11.12
C SER A 92 -22.18 -33.49 -10.51
N LYS A 93 -23.20 -32.94 -9.84
CA LYS A 93 -24.41 -33.66 -9.46
C LYS A 93 -25.59 -33.04 -10.19
N TYR A 94 -26.44 -33.84 -10.79
CA TYR A 94 -27.69 -33.36 -11.35
C TYR A 94 -28.77 -33.46 -10.28
N ASP A 95 -29.51 -32.37 -10.08
CA ASP A 95 -30.70 -32.40 -9.25
C ASP A 95 -31.84 -33.14 -9.97
N ASP A 96 -32.90 -33.50 -9.24
CA ASP A 96 -34.09 -34.16 -9.80
C ASP A 96 -34.80 -33.28 -10.85
N GLU A 97 -34.52 -31.97 -10.85
CA GLU A 97 -34.96 -30.98 -11.85
C GLU A 97 -34.02 -30.86 -13.07
N GLY A 98 -32.99 -31.71 -13.20
CA GLY A 98 -32.04 -31.70 -14.32
C GLY A 98 -31.02 -30.55 -14.29
N LYS A 99 -30.93 -29.79 -13.20
CA LYS A 99 -29.94 -28.71 -13.00
C LYS A 99 -28.61 -29.27 -12.53
N GLU A 100 -27.52 -28.89 -13.20
CA GLU A 100 -26.16 -29.33 -12.83
C GLU A 100 -25.62 -28.48 -11.65
N HIS A 101 -25.46 -29.10 -10.49
CA HIS A 101 -24.75 -28.55 -9.35
C HIS A 101 -23.29 -28.98 -9.36
N ARG A 102 -22.38 -28.01 -9.57
CA ARG A 102 -20.92 -28.25 -9.53
C ARG A 102 -20.37 -27.97 -8.14
N THR A 103 -19.90 -29.02 -7.47
CA THR A 103 -19.15 -28.90 -6.21
C THR A 103 -17.66 -28.91 -6.51
N TYR A 104 -16.98 -27.77 -6.28
CA TYR A 104 -15.55 -27.63 -6.53
C TYR A 104 -14.72 -28.09 -5.32
N LYS A 105 -13.58 -28.74 -5.58
CA LYS A 105 -12.50 -28.91 -4.60
C LYS A 105 -11.40 -27.89 -4.88
N PHE A 106 -10.90 -27.26 -3.82
CA PHE A 106 -9.99 -26.12 -3.94
C PHE A 106 -8.54 -26.51 -3.66
N PHE A 107 -7.64 -25.97 -4.47
CA PHE A 107 -6.21 -25.92 -4.19
C PHE A 107 -5.91 -24.55 -3.59
N THR A 108 -5.26 -24.53 -2.43
CA THR A 108 -4.90 -23.30 -1.73
C THR A 108 -3.39 -23.16 -1.65
N ARG A 109 -2.86 -22.02 -2.10
CA ARG A 109 -1.45 -21.67 -1.94
C ARG A 109 -1.33 -20.40 -1.12
N ARG A 110 -0.61 -20.49 -0.01
CA ARG A 110 -0.22 -19.35 0.84
C ARG A 110 1.20 -18.93 0.47
N VAL A 111 1.43 -17.63 0.40
CA VAL A 111 2.71 -17.01 0.03
C VAL A 111 3.08 -15.99 1.08
N ASN A 112 4.23 -16.17 1.71
CA ASN A 112 4.77 -15.23 2.67
C ASN A 112 5.56 -14.16 1.92
N THR A 113 5.18 -12.90 2.16
CA THR A 113 5.66 -11.74 1.41
C THR A 113 6.14 -10.67 2.37
N ILE A 114 7.29 -10.06 2.07
CA ILE A 114 7.68 -8.78 2.68
C ILE A 114 7.32 -7.68 1.70
N MET A 115 6.63 -6.65 2.18
CA MET A 115 6.21 -5.50 1.41
C MET A 115 6.78 -4.21 1.98
N MET A 116 7.14 -3.30 1.07
CA MET A 116 7.52 -1.94 1.37
C MET A 116 6.63 -0.99 0.58
N PRO A 117 5.49 -0.57 1.14
CA PRO A 117 4.70 0.51 0.58
C PRO A 117 5.30 1.87 0.94
N ILE A 118 5.53 2.69 -0.10
CA ILE A 118 5.80 4.12 0.05
C ILE A 118 4.45 4.82 0.05
N VAL A 119 4.10 5.43 1.17
CA VAL A 119 2.77 5.91 1.48
C VAL A 119 2.72 7.42 1.39
N TRP A 120 1.69 7.93 0.72
CA TRP A 120 1.23 9.29 0.82
C TRP A 120 -0.13 9.30 1.52
N GLN A 121 -0.26 10.14 2.55
CA GLN A 121 -1.37 10.07 3.48
C GLN A 121 -1.95 11.48 3.78
N PRO A 122 -2.78 12.04 2.90
CA PRO A 122 -3.51 13.25 3.23
C PRO A 122 -4.45 12.97 4.41
N HIS A 123 -4.50 13.90 5.36
CA HIS A 123 -5.27 13.74 6.59
C HIS A 123 -5.94 15.04 7.01
N VAL A 124 -7.05 14.89 7.74
CA VAL A 124 -7.83 15.98 8.30
C VAL A 124 -8.06 15.69 9.78
N TYR A 125 -7.92 16.73 10.60
CA TYR A 125 -8.22 16.69 12.03
C TYR A 125 -9.67 17.09 12.28
N LEU A 126 -10.41 16.22 12.97
CA LEU A 126 -11.78 16.43 13.44
C LEU A 126 -11.83 16.42 14.98
N ALA A 127 -12.93 16.89 15.56
CA ALA A 127 -13.20 16.86 17.01
C ALA A 127 -12.11 17.52 17.88
N ARG A 128 -11.76 18.78 17.59
CA ARG A 128 -10.72 19.54 18.32
C ARG A 128 -9.36 18.78 18.37
N ASN A 129 -8.98 18.14 17.28
CA ASN A 129 -7.72 17.41 17.09
C ASN A 129 -7.58 16.06 17.83
N HIS A 130 -8.66 15.51 18.40
CA HIS A 130 -8.63 14.18 19.01
C HIS A 130 -8.79 13.05 17.99
N ILE A 131 -9.35 13.34 16.81
CA ILE A 131 -9.58 12.36 15.74
C ILE A 131 -8.87 12.83 14.48
N ARG A 132 -8.07 11.96 13.87
CA ARG A 132 -7.47 12.15 12.55
C ARG A 132 -8.07 11.16 11.58
N VAL A 133 -8.74 11.65 10.56
CA VAL A 133 -9.17 10.83 9.41
C VAL A 133 -8.14 10.98 8.32
N PHE A 134 -7.77 9.88 7.67
CA PHE A 134 -6.75 9.87 6.64
C PHE A 134 -7.13 8.98 5.46
N LEU A 135 -6.70 9.39 4.28
CA LEU A 135 -6.70 8.57 3.08
C LEU A 135 -5.27 8.11 2.81
N ASP A 136 -5.13 6.90 2.31
CA ASP A 136 -3.86 6.20 2.16
C ASP A 136 -3.69 5.82 0.69
N ALA A 137 -2.66 6.37 0.04
CA ALA A 137 -2.30 6.02 -1.32
C ALA A 137 -0.82 5.65 -1.34
N ALA A 138 -0.48 4.47 -1.81
CA ALA A 138 0.88 3.96 -1.74
C ALA A 138 1.32 3.24 -3.01
N VAL A 139 2.61 3.34 -3.31
CA VAL A 139 3.29 2.49 -4.29
C VAL A 139 3.94 1.36 -3.52
N THR A 140 3.69 0.11 -3.93
CA THR A 140 4.12 -1.06 -3.17
C THR A 140 5.16 -1.84 -3.94
N PHE A 141 6.24 -2.20 -3.23
CA PHE A 141 7.24 -3.15 -3.69
C PHE A 141 7.20 -4.35 -2.77
N SER A 142 7.28 -5.56 -3.32
CA SER A 142 7.22 -6.75 -2.48
C SER A 142 8.12 -7.87 -2.95
N TYR A 143 8.57 -8.67 -1.99
CA TYR A 143 9.42 -9.83 -2.21
C TYR A 143 8.78 -11.08 -1.60
N ASN A 144 8.54 -12.09 -2.44
CA ASN A 144 8.00 -13.39 -2.06
C ASN A 144 9.15 -14.38 -1.83
N PHE A 145 9.11 -15.14 -0.74
CA PHE A 145 10.23 -16.02 -0.36
C PHE A 145 9.84 -17.40 0.14
N GLY A 146 8.66 -17.56 0.73
CA GLY A 146 8.19 -18.84 1.26
C GLY A 146 6.71 -19.01 1.01
N GLY A 147 6.21 -20.23 1.14
CA GLY A 147 4.79 -20.51 0.99
C GLY A 147 4.46 -21.95 1.32
N ASP A 148 3.17 -22.21 1.46
CA ASP A 148 2.61 -23.51 1.72
C ASP A 148 1.52 -23.79 0.67
N TYR A 149 1.28 -25.07 0.37
CA TYR A 149 0.22 -25.49 -0.53
C TYR A 149 -0.59 -26.63 0.07
N GLU A 150 -1.89 -26.64 -0.22
CA GLU A 150 -2.86 -27.60 0.31
C GLU A 150 -3.91 -27.97 -0.75
N TYR A 151 -4.27 -29.25 -0.81
CA TYR A 151 -5.35 -29.76 -1.65
C TYR A 151 -6.53 -30.21 -0.81
N GLU A 152 -7.68 -29.58 -1.03
CA GLU A 152 -8.92 -29.95 -0.33
C GLU A 152 -9.37 -31.37 -0.71
N GLY A 153 -9.51 -32.24 0.28
CA GLY A 153 -9.88 -33.64 0.10
C GLY A 153 -8.73 -34.60 -0.23
N GLN A 154 -7.46 -34.14 -0.14
CA GLN A 154 -6.26 -34.98 -0.28
C GLN A 154 -5.19 -34.57 0.76
N PRO A 155 -5.28 -35.05 2.02
CA PRO A 155 -4.39 -34.61 3.10
C PRO A 155 -2.91 -34.94 2.87
N THR A 156 -2.60 -35.98 2.09
CA THR A 156 -1.22 -36.35 1.73
C THR A 156 -0.58 -35.39 0.73
N TRP A 157 -1.36 -34.53 0.08
CA TRP A 157 -0.88 -33.61 -0.97
C TRP A 157 -0.69 -32.19 -0.44
N THR A 158 -0.46 -32.04 0.86
CA THR A 158 -0.14 -30.77 1.53
C THR A 158 1.35 -30.70 1.83
N GLY A 159 1.96 -29.54 1.63
CA GLY A 159 3.41 -29.40 1.82
C GLY A 159 3.91 -27.97 1.76
N LYS A 160 5.22 -27.83 2.01
CA LYS A 160 5.94 -26.55 1.83
C LYS A 160 6.22 -26.34 0.36
N TYR A 161 6.07 -25.10 -0.08
CA TYR A 161 6.34 -24.70 -1.45
C TYR A 161 7.73 -24.09 -1.57
N ASP A 162 8.61 -24.76 -2.30
CA ASP A 162 9.92 -24.23 -2.66
C ASP A 162 9.86 -23.42 -3.97
N TRP A 163 10.40 -22.20 -3.90
CA TRP A 163 10.34 -21.24 -4.99
C TRP A 163 11.31 -21.59 -6.11
N ARG A 164 10.77 -21.93 -7.29
CA ARG A 164 11.55 -22.19 -8.50
C ARG A 164 11.79 -20.89 -9.27
N LEU A 165 13.04 -20.53 -9.56
CA LEU A 165 13.38 -19.25 -10.21
C LEU A 165 12.88 -19.17 -11.66
N GLU A 166 12.67 -20.31 -12.30
CA GLU A 166 12.24 -20.42 -13.70
C GLU A 166 10.76 -20.06 -13.84
N ARG A 167 9.94 -20.52 -12.89
CA ARG A 167 8.48 -20.40 -12.89
C ARG A 167 7.98 -19.20 -12.10
N ASP A 168 8.50 -19.02 -10.89
CA ASP A 168 7.90 -18.11 -9.93
C ASP A 168 8.55 -16.72 -9.97
N ASN A 169 7.73 -15.69 -9.84
CA ASN A 169 8.21 -14.34 -9.68
C ASN A 169 8.31 -13.98 -8.19
N ARG A 170 9.53 -13.67 -7.74
CA ARG A 170 9.77 -13.24 -6.36
C ARG A 170 9.55 -11.75 -6.16
N TRP A 171 9.79 -10.93 -7.18
CA TRP A 171 9.67 -9.48 -7.10
C TRP A 171 8.35 -9.02 -7.68
N ASN A 172 7.57 -8.32 -6.88
CA ASN A 172 6.30 -7.79 -7.28
C ASN A 172 6.23 -6.29 -7.00
N TYR A 173 5.37 -5.63 -7.75
CA TYR A 173 5.04 -4.23 -7.56
C TYR A 173 3.54 -4.03 -7.76
N GLY A 174 3.03 -2.97 -7.17
CA GLY A 174 1.60 -2.68 -7.14
C GLY A 174 1.31 -1.29 -6.63
N LEU A 175 0.03 -0.99 -6.56
CA LEU A 175 -0.48 0.17 -5.84
C LEU A 175 -1.26 -0.32 -4.63
N ALA A 176 -1.36 0.51 -3.61
CA ALA A 176 -2.29 0.31 -2.53
C ALA A 176 -3.09 1.58 -2.29
N GLY A 177 -4.38 1.39 -2.01
CA GLY A 177 -5.32 2.45 -1.72
C GLY A 177 -6.12 2.07 -0.48
N GLY A 178 -6.35 3.03 0.40
CA GLY A 178 -7.01 2.75 1.67
C GLY A 178 -7.41 4.02 2.40
N GLY A 179 -7.87 3.82 3.62
CA GLY A 179 -8.26 4.89 4.51
C GLY A 179 -8.44 4.39 5.92
N GLY A 180 -8.47 5.32 6.85
CA GLY A 180 -8.61 4.99 8.24
C GLY A 180 -8.79 6.21 9.10
N PHE A 181 -8.91 5.95 10.40
CA PHE A 181 -8.95 6.98 11.40
C PHE A 181 -8.03 6.61 12.56
N ALA A 182 -7.48 7.63 13.22
CA ALA A 182 -6.65 7.49 14.40
C ALA A 182 -7.16 8.42 15.50
N LEU A 183 -7.18 7.91 16.72
CA LEU A 183 -7.42 8.64 17.96
C LEU A 183 -6.07 9.08 18.52
N LEU A 184 -5.98 10.34 18.92
CA LEU A 184 -4.76 10.96 19.42
C LEU A 184 -4.83 11.08 20.94
N PHE A 185 -3.87 10.46 21.64
CA PHE A 185 -3.70 10.52 23.09
C PHE A 185 -2.31 11.07 23.41
N GLY A 186 -2.15 12.39 23.30
CA GLY A 186 -0.87 13.05 23.53
C GLY A 186 0.20 12.59 22.53
N GLN A 187 1.17 11.79 23.01
CA GLN A 187 2.27 11.25 22.21
C GLN A 187 1.93 9.93 21.51
N PHE A 188 0.83 9.28 21.89
CA PHE A 188 0.39 8.01 21.31
C PHE A 188 -0.77 8.24 20.34
N GLU A 189 -0.77 7.48 19.25
CA GLU A 189 -1.84 7.47 18.25
C GLU A 189 -2.31 6.03 18.06
N VAL A 190 -3.61 5.79 18.28
CA VAL A 190 -4.22 4.48 18.06
C VAL A 190 -5.17 4.59 16.90
N GLY A 191 -4.97 3.81 15.83
CA GLY A 191 -5.78 3.92 14.64
C GLY A 191 -6.16 2.60 14.01
N VAL A 192 -7.24 2.64 13.24
CA VAL A 192 -7.68 1.54 12.39
C VAL A 192 -7.48 1.98 10.94
N ARG A 193 -6.87 1.10 10.14
CA ARG A 193 -6.56 1.32 8.72
C ARG A 193 -7.08 0.15 7.91
N ALA A 194 -7.91 0.43 6.91
CA ALA A 194 -8.21 -0.52 5.85
C ALA A 194 -7.38 -0.17 4.62
N ARG A 195 -6.71 -1.14 4.03
CA ARG A 195 -5.88 -0.94 2.83
C ARG A 195 -6.09 -2.07 1.84
N TYR A 196 -6.32 -1.70 0.60
CA TYR A 196 -6.44 -2.61 -0.53
C TYR A 196 -5.18 -2.52 -1.40
N TYR A 197 -4.50 -3.65 -1.56
CA TYR A 197 -3.33 -3.85 -2.39
C TYR A 197 -3.76 -4.36 -3.75
N PHE A 198 -3.44 -3.59 -4.79
CA PHE A 198 -3.61 -3.94 -6.19
C PHE A 198 -2.29 -4.42 -6.76
N GLY A 199 -2.18 -5.71 -7.05
CA GLY A 199 -0.99 -6.27 -7.69
C GLY A 199 -0.97 -5.97 -9.19
N TYR A 200 0.20 -5.65 -9.72
CA TYR A 200 0.43 -5.58 -11.17
C TYR A 200 1.38 -6.66 -11.67
N ALA A 201 2.28 -7.12 -10.81
CA ALA A 201 3.20 -8.19 -11.16
C ALA A 201 2.52 -9.56 -11.06
N ASP A 202 2.79 -10.40 -12.05
CA ASP A 202 2.30 -11.77 -12.11
C ASP A 202 3.09 -12.64 -11.13
N LEU A 203 2.39 -13.47 -10.34
CA LEU A 203 2.99 -14.42 -9.40
C LEU A 203 3.78 -15.52 -10.14
N LEU A 204 3.22 -15.98 -11.26
CA LEU A 204 3.82 -16.95 -12.17
C LEU A 204 4.34 -16.21 -13.41
N ARG A 205 5.53 -16.59 -13.87
CA ARG A 205 6.13 -16.02 -15.09
C ARG A 205 5.35 -16.45 -16.32
N ASN A 206 5.33 -15.57 -17.32
CA ASN A 206 4.65 -15.79 -18.58
C ASN A 206 5.20 -17.04 -19.32
N LEU A 207 4.32 -17.72 -20.05
CA LEU A 207 4.54 -18.90 -20.89
C LEU A 207 5.76 -18.81 -21.82
N ASN A 208 6.10 -17.61 -22.30
CA ASN A 208 7.28 -17.41 -23.16
C ASN A 208 8.61 -17.76 -22.48
N LYS A 209 8.67 -17.72 -21.14
CA LYS A 209 9.88 -18.04 -20.36
C LYS A 209 9.77 -19.36 -19.61
N TYR A 210 8.57 -19.78 -19.23
CA TYR A 210 8.31 -21.03 -18.53
C TYR A 210 7.18 -21.80 -19.22
N ARG A 211 7.57 -22.78 -20.04
CA ARG A 211 6.67 -23.66 -20.79
C ARG A 211 6.70 -25.03 -20.13
N ASN A 212 5.51 -25.55 -19.78
CA ASN A 212 5.24 -26.85 -19.15
C ASN A 212 5.47 -26.99 -17.65
N ASN A 213 4.54 -27.73 -17.04
CA ASN A 213 4.59 -28.27 -15.69
C ASN A 213 5.16 -29.71 -15.65
N GLY A 214 5.66 -30.25 -16.78
CA GLY A 214 6.03 -31.66 -16.91
C GLY A 214 7.16 -32.14 -15.99
N THR A 215 7.92 -31.21 -15.41
CA THR A 215 8.99 -31.46 -14.43
C THR A 215 8.65 -30.95 -13.02
N ASP A 216 7.45 -30.42 -12.82
CA ASP A 216 6.98 -29.95 -11.52
C ASP A 216 6.18 -31.05 -10.81
N GLY A 217 6.32 -31.10 -9.49
CA GLY A 217 5.53 -32.01 -8.67
C GLY A 217 4.13 -31.45 -8.37
N ARG A 218 3.51 -32.02 -7.34
CA ARG A 218 2.15 -31.66 -6.89
C ARG A 218 2.05 -30.21 -6.39
N GLU A 219 3.16 -29.54 -6.13
CA GLU A 219 3.20 -28.12 -5.81
C GLU A 219 2.70 -27.22 -6.96
N ASN A 220 2.68 -27.73 -8.19
CA ASN A 220 2.11 -27.03 -9.36
C ASN A 220 0.76 -27.63 -9.77
N PRO A 221 -0.36 -26.99 -9.45
CA PRO A 221 -1.68 -27.46 -9.86
C PRO A 221 -2.04 -27.06 -11.30
N PHE A 222 -1.18 -26.30 -11.99
CA PHE A 222 -1.48 -25.77 -13.32
C PHE A 222 -0.97 -26.72 -14.40
N TYR A 223 -1.89 -27.27 -15.19
CA TYR A 223 -1.53 -28.00 -16.42
C TYR A 223 -0.87 -27.06 -17.45
N TYR A 224 -1.42 -25.85 -17.59
CA TYR A 224 -0.81 -24.74 -18.32
C TYR A 224 -0.67 -23.54 -17.40
N THR A 225 0.51 -22.91 -17.40
CA THR A 225 0.79 -21.68 -16.64
C THR A 225 -0.18 -20.58 -17.07
N PRO A 226 -0.87 -19.91 -16.12
CA PRO A 226 -1.73 -18.77 -16.43
C PRO A 226 -0.95 -17.65 -17.13
N ASN A 227 -1.59 -16.96 -18.07
CA ASN A 227 -1.02 -15.83 -18.80
C ASN A 227 -0.81 -14.61 -17.88
N ARG A 228 -1.72 -14.45 -16.91
CA ARG A 228 -1.68 -13.40 -15.88
C ARG A 228 -2.08 -14.00 -14.55
N SER A 229 -1.42 -13.52 -13.50
CA SER A 229 -1.66 -13.91 -12.11
C SER A 229 -1.32 -12.77 -11.12
N PRO A 230 -1.77 -11.52 -11.32
CA PRO A 230 -1.59 -10.49 -10.32
C PRO A 230 -2.37 -10.82 -9.05
N MET A 231 -1.73 -10.58 -7.91
CA MET A 231 -2.28 -10.87 -6.60
C MET A 231 -2.81 -9.59 -5.96
N ASP A 232 -4.02 -9.64 -5.44
CA ASP A 232 -4.67 -8.55 -4.72
C ASP A 232 -4.90 -8.95 -3.27
N ASN A 233 -4.93 -7.96 -2.37
CA ASN A 233 -5.16 -8.22 -0.95
C ASN A 233 -5.93 -7.08 -0.30
N LEU A 234 -6.89 -7.39 0.54
CA LEU A 234 -7.54 -6.42 1.43
C LEU A 234 -7.06 -6.69 2.85
N SER A 235 -6.52 -5.69 3.55
CA SER A 235 -6.10 -5.82 4.95
C SER A 235 -6.79 -4.79 5.83
N VAL A 236 -7.19 -5.21 7.02
CA VAL A 236 -7.66 -4.33 8.09
C VAL A 236 -6.69 -4.42 9.25
N ASN A 237 -6.07 -3.29 9.58
CA ASN A 237 -4.94 -3.21 10.50
C ASN A 237 -5.27 -2.27 11.65
N VAL A 238 -4.87 -2.64 12.85
CA VAL A 238 -4.79 -1.74 14.00
C VAL A 238 -3.36 -1.23 14.09
N THR A 239 -3.20 0.09 14.25
CA THR A 239 -1.92 0.79 14.30
C THR A 239 -1.76 1.46 15.65
N LEU A 240 -0.58 1.29 16.26
CA LEU A 240 -0.15 2.02 17.45
C LEU A 240 1.10 2.80 17.05
N ALA A 241 1.03 4.13 17.04
CA ALA A 241 2.15 4.99 16.71
C ALA A 241 2.54 5.89 17.87
N PHE A 242 3.85 6.12 17.98
CA PHE A 242 4.49 7.04 18.90
C PHE A 242 5.04 8.23 18.13
N ARG A 243 4.82 9.42 18.69
CA ARG A 243 5.20 10.71 18.13
C ARG A 243 6.40 11.27 18.89
N PHE A 244 7.48 11.54 18.17
CA PHE A 244 8.74 11.95 18.80
C PHE A 244 8.72 13.36 19.38
N ASN A 245 7.93 14.28 18.81
CA ASN A 245 7.91 15.66 19.29
C ASN A 245 6.74 15.91 20.26
N LYS A 246 7.03 16.37 21.49
CA LYS A 246 6.04 16.74 22.53
C LYS A 246 5.28 18.01 22.17
N GLU A 247 5.94 18.93 21.48
CA GLU A 247 5.38 20.18 20.98
C GLU A 247 4.58 19.88 19.70
N GLY A 248 3.39 19.32 19.87
CA GLY A 248 2.45 19.15 18.76
C GLY A 248 1.91 20.49 18.29
N PHE A 249 1.70 20.65 16.97
CA PHE A 249 0.83 21.60 16.25
C PHE A 249 0.72 23.08 16.67
N ASP A 250 1.41 23.60 17.69
CA ASP A 250 1.35 25.02 18.05
C ASP A 250 1.88 25.92 16.92
N THR A 251 2.67 25.36 16.01
CA THR A 251 3.18 26.03 14.80
C THR A 251 2.19 26.07 13.63
N TRP A 252 1.04 25.37 13.70
CA TRP A 252 0.02 25.37 12.63
C TRP A 252 -1.05 26.44 12.81
N ASN A 253 -1.08 27.11 13.96
CA ASN A 253 -1.82 28.35 14.15
C ASN A 253 -1.02 29.51 13.54
N VAL A 254 -0.74 29.46 12.24
CA VAL A 254 -0.46 30.72 11.53
C VAL A 254 -1.81 31.42 11.47
N PRO A 255 -2.02 32.54 12.19
CA PRO A 255 -3.28 33.26 12.07
C PRO A 255 -3.48 33.54 10.59
N ARG A 256 -4.65 33.17 10.05
CA ARG A 256 -5.05 33.66 8.73
C ARG A 256 -4.84 35.17 8.78
N GLN A 257 -3.85 35.69 8.05
CA GLN A 257 -3.86 37.10 7.69
C GLN A 257 -5.12 37.25 6.85
N ARG A 258 -6.25 37.55 7.51
CA ARG A 258 -7.44 38.05 6.84
C ARG A 258 -6.93 39.17 5.97
N ASP A 259 -7.15 39.07 4.67
CA ASP A 259 -6.87 40.05 3.64
C ASP A 259 -7.48 41.43 3.95
N ARG A 260 -7.01 42.09 5.02
CA ARG A 260 -7.31 43.50 5.33
C ARG A 260 -6.48 44.41 4.44
N GLN A 261 -5.40 43.92 3.83
CA GLN A 261 -4.59 44.70 2.88
C GLN A 261 -5.14 44.70 1.45
N ILE A 262 -5.97 43.74 1.05
CA ILE A 262 -6.54 43.72 -0.32
C ILE A 262 -7.73 44.69 -0.44
N LYS A 263 -8.43 45.00 0.67
CA LYS A 263 -9.53 45.99 0.66
C LYS A 263 -9.09 47.46 0.61
N ASN A 264 -7.82 47.76 0.88
CA ASN A 264 -7.30 49.14 0.85
C ASN A 264 -6.66 49.52 -0.49
N LYS A 265 -6.62 48.60 -1.46
CA LYS A 265 -6.38 48.93 -2.86
C LYS A 265 -7.72 49.03 -3.58
N GLU A 266 -8.53 49.99 -3.15
CA GLU A 266 -9.49 50.59 -4.07
C GLU A 266 -8.66 51.13 -5.24
N PHE A 267 -8.84 50.52 -6.42
CA PHE A 267 -8.23 50.96 -7.66
C PHE A 267 -8.75 52.37 -7.96
N ASN A 268 -8.00 53.40 -7.59
CA ASN A 268 -8.25 54.76 -8.02
C ASN A 268 -7.98 54.84 -9.53
N PHE A 269 -9.04 54.88 -10.33
CA PHE A 269 -8.98 55.03 -11.79
C PHE A 269 -8.59 56.46 -12.25
N SER A 270 -8.28 57.38 -11.34
CA SER A 270 -8.08 58.80 -11.67
C SER A 270 -6.64 59.22 -11.98
N GLU A 271 -5.64 58.33 -11.85
CA GLU A 271 -4.23 58.73 -12.01
C GLU A 271 -3.58 58.29 -13.35
N ALA A 272 -4.38 57.77 -14.30
CA ALA A 272 -3.91 57.36 -15.63
C ALA A 272 -4.28 58.32 -16.78
N ALA A 273 -4.91 59.48 -16.47
CA ALA A 273 -5.29 60.49 -17.47
C ALA A 273 -4.58 61.83 -17.21
N GLY A 274 -3.26 61.81 -17.07
CA GLY A 274 -2.44 63.00 -16.80
C GLY A 274 -1.19 63.06 -17.64
N GLY A 275 -1.28 62.71 -18.93
CA GLY A 275 -0.13 62.58 -19.83
C GLY A 275 -0.21 63.49 -21.06
N ASN A 276 0.15 64.77 -20.88
CA ASN A 276 0.88 65.61 -21.84
C ASN A 276 0.28 65.83 -23.25
N SER A 277 -0.32 67.01 -23.48
CA SER A 277 -0.41 67.60 -24.83
C SER A 277 0.00 69.08 -24.83
N ASN A 278 1.30 69.32 -24.66
CA ASN A 278 1.88 70.63 -24.95
C ASN A 278 2.13 70.75 -26.48
N ARG A 279 1.19 71.36 -27.21
CA ARG A 279 1.39 71.76 -28.62
C ARG A 279 0.95 73.21 -28.85
N ARG A 280 1.96 74.09 -28.80
CA ARG A 280 2.16 75.35 -29.55
C ARG A 280 0.92 76.08 -30.12
N ARG A 281 0.79 77.36 -29.75
CA ARG A 281 0.64 78.56 -30.62
C ARG A 281 0.68 79.81 -29.72
N ARG A 282 1.78 80.56 -29.63
CA ARG A 282 2.07 81.78 -30.41
C ARG A 282 0.81 82.47 -30.96
N ARG A 283 0.29 83.45 -30.23
CA ARG A 283 0.30 84.88 -30.55
C ARG A 283 -0.04 85.69 -29.29
#